data_AF-A0A943YGX3-F1
#
_entry.id   AF-A0A943YGX3-F1
#
_cell.length_a   1.000
_cell.length_b   1.000
_cell.length_c   1.000
_cell.angle_alpha   90.00
_cell.angle_beta   90.00
_cell.angle_gamma   90.00
#
_symmetry.space_group_name_H-M   'P 1'
#
loop_
_entity.id
_entity.type
_entity.pdbx_description
1 polymer ?
#
loop_
_entity_poly.entity_id
_entity_poly.type
_entity_poly.pdbx_seq_one_letter_code
_entity_poly.pdbx_strand_id
1 'polypeptide(L)'
;MKKALPLLILCALLLTACAQEPPEQVNGRAEELQIGPDGLETFVIVAAGEKYGAIVSDKTRVYPQDGMPGEDDFLSGSAPDVMVSVTFEGPETSLPISSGEELKAREAGAVFIYGFLKPDAAALADGTKLDIWQYVGSTAYTAKDGTELLKVEEPVGPADAHYSGLSLSDLGETAQENITAWFEARGVLYDEQAELERACAAWLEAEDASDFQTWGLSQRIVPTALSEGVAYFLTTVERPVGNFVMEQQRIGSAFDRETGEYIEAWELF
;
A
#
# COMPACT_ATOMS: atom_id res chain seq x y z
N MET A 1 -61.55 -7.98 -20.68
CA MET A 1 -61.32 -6.97 -19.62
C MET A 1 -61.05 -7.69 -18.31
N LYS A 2 -60.00 -7.25 -17.57
CA LYS A 2 -59.73 -7.50 -16.13
C LYS A 2 -59.29 -8.96 -15.83
N LYS A 3 -58.15 -9.28 -15.21
CA LYS A 3 -57.11 -8.57 -14.44
C LYS A 3 -55.87 -9.48 -14.45
N ALA A 4 -54.72 -9.00 -14.94
CA ALA A 4 -53.44 -9.70 -14.73
C ALA A 4 -52.24 -8.73 -14.81
N LEU A 5 -52.45 -7.45 -14.45
CA LEU A 5 -51.43 -6.40 -14.61
C LEU A 5 -50.98 -5.66 -13.33
N PRO A 6 -51.31 -6.03 -12.07
CA PRO A 6 -50.65 -5.37 -10.95
C PRO A 6 -49.45 -6.15 -10.38
N LEU A 7 -49.23 -7.42 -10.74
CA LEU A 7 -48.22 -8.25 -10.06
C LEU A 7 -46.80 -8.10 -10.64
N LEU A 8 -46.68 -7.77 -11.93
CA LEU A 8 -45.37 -7.64 -12.61
C LEU A 8 -44.66 -6.30 -12.35
N ILE A 9 -45.37 -5.28 -11.92
CA ILE A 9 -44.77 -3.98 -11.52
C ILE A 9 -44.33 -4.03 -10.04
N LEU A 10 -44.94 -4.88 -9.22
CA LEU A 10 -44.57 -5.02 -7.80
C LEU A 10 -43.28 -5.83 -7.60
N CYS A 11 -42.98 -6.79 -8.48
CA CYS A 11 -41.71 -7.54 -8.44
C CYS A 11 -40.52 -6.74 -9.02
N ALA A 12 -40.75 -5.74 -9.86
CA ALA A 12 -39.69 -4.87 -10.38
C ALA A 12 -39.24 -3.79 -9.36
N LEU A 13 -40.01 -3.54 -8.31
CA LEU A 13 -39.68 -2.61 -7.22
C LEU A 13 -39.01 -3.29 -6.01
N LEU A 14 -38.85 -4.62 -6.03
CA LEU A 14 -38.16 -5.37 -4.97
C LEU A 14 -36.71 -5.73 -5.32
N LEU A 15 -36.21 -5.24 -6.46
CA LEU A 15 -34.80 -5.26 -6.84
C LEU A 15 -34.10 -3.92 -6.58
N THR A 16 -34.71 -3.03 -5.78
CA THR A 16 -33.97 -1.93 -5.17
C THR A 16 -33.00 -2.53 -4.18
N ALA A 17 -31.73 -2.58 -4.62
CA ALA A 17 -30.53 -2.62 -3.82
C ALA A 17 -30.66 -3.43 -2.51
N CYS A 18 -29.93 -4.54 -2.42
CA CYS A 18 -29.25 -4.80 -1.16
C CYS A 18 -28.43 -3.54 -0.86
N ALA A 19 -29.03 -2.59 -0.14
CA ALA A 19 -28.33 -1.44 0.38
C ALA A 19 -27.34 -2.06 1.37
N GLN A 20 -26.13 -2.34 0.88
CA GLN A 20 -25.01 -2.58 1.77
C GLN A 20 -24.97 -1.36 2.68
N GLU A 21 -24.98 -1.62 3.98
CA GLU A 21 -24.74 -0.56 4.95
C GLU A 21 -23.44 0.15 4.53
N PRO A 22 -23.44 1.49 4.56
CA PRO A 22 -22.26 2.24 4.16
C PRO A 22 -21.06 1.74 4.98
N PRO A 23 -19.91 1.50 4.34
CA PRO A 23 -18.76 0.94 5.02
C PRO A 23 -18.39 1.80 6.23
N GLU A 24 -18.14 1.16 7.37
CA GLU A 24 -17.70 1.85 8.59
C GLU A 24 -16.34 2.54 8.41
N GLN A 25 -15.54 2.03 7.47
CA GLN A 25 -14.23 2.54 7.10
C GLN A 25 -14.04 2.49 5.59
N VAL A 26 -13.53 3.58 5.01
CA VAL A 26 -13.20 3.69 3.58
C VAL A 26 -11.72 3.99 3.41
N ASN A 27 -11.06 3.28 2.49
CA ASN A 27 -9.67 3.52 2.11
C ASN A 27 -9.63 4.04 0.67
N GLY A 28 -8.96 5.16 0.45
CA GLY A 28 -8.85 5.73 -0.89
C GLY A 28 -8.08 7.04 -0.93
N ARG A 29 -8.05 7.66 -2.11
CA ARG A 29 -7.41 8.95 -2.30
C ARG A 29 -8.31 10.07 -1.82
N ALA A 30 -7.77 11.02 -1.05
CA ALA A 30 -8.47 12.25 -0.74
C ALA A 30 -8.40 13.18 -1.95
N GLU A 31 -9.56 13.60 -2.44
CA GLU A 31 -9.76 14.52 -3.56
C GLU A 31 -10.78 15.59 -3.18
N GLU A 32 -10.89 16.64 -4.01
CA GLU A 32 -11.89 17.71 -3.87
C GLU A 32 -11.92 18.34 -2.45
N LEU A 33 -10.75 18.59 -1.85
CA LEU A 33 -10.63 19.24 -0.54
C LEU A 33 -11.27 20.64 -0.56
N GLN A 34 -12.26 20.87 0.29
CA GLN A 34 -12.88 22.18 0.49
C GLN A 34 -12.33 22.83 1.76
N ILE A 35 -11.56 23.89 1.57
CA ILE A 35 -10.93 24.65 2.66
C ILE A 35 -11.78 25.87 2.98
N GLY A 36 -12.25 25.95 4.22
CA GLY A 36 -12.93 27.10 4.80
C GLY A 36 -12.00 28.04 5.57
N PRO A 37 -12.55 29.03 6.28
CA PRO A 37 -11.77 30.00 7.06
C PRO A 37 -10.92 29.37 8.17
N ASP A 38 -11.41 28.26 8.73
CA ASP A 38 -10.81 27.58 9.89
C ASP A 38 -10.03 26.30 9.50
N GLY A 39 -9.89 26.02 8.19
CA GLY A 39 -9.21 24.82 7.67
C GLY A 39 -10.12 23.96 6.79
N LEU A 40 -9.72 22.71 6.58
CA LEU A 40 -10.44 21.70 5.80
C LEU A 40 -11.82 21.45 6.41
N GLU A 41 -12.87 21.69 5.63
CA GLU A 41 -14.26 21.47 6.05
C GLU A 41 -14.78 20.14 5.50
N THR A 42 -14.46 19.81 4.25
CA THR A 42 -14.92 18.58 3.60
C THR A 42 -13.91 18.06 2.59
N PHE A 43 -13.96 16.77 2.29
CA PHE A 43 -13.21 16.16 1.19
C PHE A 43 -13.95 14.93 0.64
N VAL A 44 -13.58 14.51 -0.57
CA VAL A 44 -14.09 13.30 -1.22
C VAL A 44 -13.02 12.22 -1.14
N ILE A 45 -13.42 10.99 -0.81
CA ILE A 45 -12.55 9.81 -0.87
C ILE A 45 -12.91 9.05 -2.14
N VAL A 46 -11.93 8.84 -3.02
CA VAL A 46 -12.09 8.01 -4.22
C VAL A 46 -11.50 6.63 -3.96
N ALA A 47 -12.35 5.61 -3.99
CA ALA A 47 -11.99 4.23 -3.68
C ALA A 47 -12.63 3.28 -4.70
N ALA A 48 -11.79 2.55 -5.46
CA ALA A 48 -12.25 1.59 -6.47
C ALA A 48 -13.29 2.15 -7.47
N GLY A 49 -13.17 3.44 -7.82
CA GLY A 49 -14.09 4.14 -8.73
C GLY A 49 -15.36 4.69 -8.06
N GLU A 50 -15.55 4.45 -6.77
CA GLU A 50 -16.63 5.03 -5.96
C GLU A 50 -16.16 6.27 -5.21
N LYS A 51 -17.11 7.19 -4.93
CA LYS A 51 -16.87 8.42 -4.19
C LYS A 51 -17.59 8.39 -2.85
N TYR A 52 -16.93 8.87 -1.80
CA TYR A 52 -17.47 8.98 -0.44
C TYR A 52 -17.20 10.36 0.13
N GLY A 53 -18.22 11.06 0.63
CA GLY A 53 -18.05 12.38 1.23
C GLY A 53 -17.65 12.31 2.70
N ALA A 54 -16.65 13.09 3.09
CA ALA A 54 -16.21 13.23 4.47
C ALA A 54 -16.36 14.67 4.93
N ILE A 55 -17.02 14.85 6.08
CA ILE A 55 -17.18 16.15 6.76
C ILE A 55 -16.19 16.18 7.92
N VAL A 56 -15.36 17.22 7.95
CA VAL A 56 -14.38 17.46 9.00
C VAL A 56 -15.01 18.36 10.07
N SER A 57 -14.86 17.97 11.33
CA SER A 57 -15.36 18.71 12.49
C SER A 57 -14.28 18.80 13.58
N ASP A 58 -14.61 19.47 14.68
CA ASP A 58 -13.78 19.52 15.89
C ASP A 58 -13.58 18.14 16.56
N LYS A 59 -14.39 17.14 16.20
CA LYS A 59 -14.26 15.76 16.67
C LYS A 59 -13.37 14.91 15.79
N THR A 60 -13.17 15.29 14.53
CA THR A 60 -12.28 14.56 13.62
C THR A 60 -10.89 14.51 14.21
N ARG A 61 -10.27 13.34 14.16
CA ARG A 61 -8.88 13.12 14.57
C ARG A 61 -8.06 12.68 13.37
N VAL A 62 -6.93 13.32 13.14
CA VAL A 62 -6.02 12.95 12.06
C VAL A 62 -4.82 12.22 12.64
N TYR A 63 -4.52 11.04 12.10
CA TYR A 63 -3.44 10.18 12.52
C TYR A 63 -2.49 9.94 11.35
N PRO A 64 -1.51 10.84 11.13
CA PRO A 64 -0.47 10.58 10.15
C PRO A 64 0.40 9.41 10.62
N GLN A 65 0.56 8.41 9.77
CA GLN A 65 1.54 7.34 10.01
C GLN A 65 2.96 7.90 9.88
N ASP A 66 3.96 7.17 10.38
CA ASP A 66 5.35 7.62 10.33
C ASP A 66 5.79 7.91 8.88
N GLY A 67 6.49 9.03 8.70
CA GLY A 67 6.92 9.51 7.37
C GLY A 67 5.82 10.09 6.47
N MET A 68 4.57 10.21 6.92
CA MET A 68 3.45 10.80 6.15
C MET A 68 3.27 12.31 6.39
N PRO A 69 2.58 13.05 5.50
CA PRO A 69 2.22 14.45 5.74
C PRO A 69 1.50 14.64 7.07
N GLY A 70 1.81 15.72 7.78
CA GLY A 70 1.30 15.98 9.12
C GLY A 70 -0.19 16.31 9.15
N GLU A 71 -0.77 16.27 10.36
CA GLU A 71 -2.16 16.70 10.60
C GLU A 71 -2.41 18.13 10.11
N ASP A 72 -1.52 19.07 10.47
CA ASP A 72 -1.64 20.48 10.07
C ASP A 72 -1.58 20.65 8.54
N ASP A 73 -0.77 19.87 7.84
CA ASP A 73 -0.66 19.95 6.38
C ASP A 73 -1.95 19.46 5.72
N PHE A 74 -2.52 18.36 6.23
CA PHE A 74 -3.78 17.84 5.73
C PHE A 74 -4.95 18.79 6.03
N LEU A 75 -5.07 19.25 7.28
CA LEU A 75 -6.17 20.13 7.71
C LEU A 75 -6.07 21.54 7.11
N SER A 76 -4.89 22.01 6.71
CA SER A 76 -4.77 23.28 5.98
C SER A 76 -4.94 23.13 4.46
N GLY A 77 -4.98 21.90 3.94
CA GLY A 77 -5.00 21.61 2.51
C GLY A 77 -3.67 21.86 1.81
N SER A 78 -2.57 22.00 2.55
CA SER A 78 -1.22 22.16 1.99
C SER A 78 -0.53 20.83 1.67
N ALA A 79 -1.04 19.72 2.21
CA ALA A 79 -0.53 18.38 1.90
C ALA A 79 -0.58 18.11 0.38
N PRO A 80 0.40 17.36 -0.16
CA PRO A 80 0.27 16.79 -1.50
C PRO A 80 -0.94 15.83 -1.54
N ASP A 81 -1.23 15.25 -2.71
CA ASP A 81 -2.29 14.24 -2.78
C ASP A 81 -2.00 13.09 -1.81
N VAL A 82 -2.98 12.74 -0.98
CA VAL A 82 -2.84 11.73 0.08
C VAL A 82 -3.79 10.56 -0.08
N MET A 83 -3.35 9.43 0.42
CA MET A 83 -4.15 8.23 0.62
C MET A 83 -4.57 8.16 2.09
N VAL A 84 -5.88 8.01 2.30
CA VAL A 84 -6.53 8.09 3.60
C VAL A 84 -7.38 6.88 3.89
N SER A 85 -7.37 6.45 5.15
CA SER A 85 -8.34 5.53 5.72
C SER A 85 -9.23 6.31 6.67
N VAL A 86 -10.52 6.39 6.38
CA VAL A 86 -11.47 7.23 7.12
C VAL A 86 -12.50 6.36 7.80
N THR A 87 -12.61 6.48 9.12
CA THR A 87 -13.75 5.94 9.87
C THR A 87 -14.82 7.01 9.98
N PHE A 88 -16.08 6.60 9.86
CA PHE A 88 -17.21 7.54 9.84
C PHE A 88 -18.06 7.43 11.09
N GLU A 89 -18.51 8.59 11.57
CA GLU A 89 -19.43 8.76 12.68
C GLU A 89 -20.73 9.43 12.22
N GLY A 90 -21.77 9.27 13.04
CA GLY A 90 -23.04 9.95 12.83
C GLY A 90 -23.83 9.50 11.59
N PRO A 91 -24.98 10.16 11.36
CA PRO A 91 -25.86 9.85 10.23
C PRO A 91 -25.31 10.39 8.90
N GLU A 92 -25.75 9.79 7.79
CA GLU A 92 -25.51 10.31 6.44
C GLU A 92 -26.18 11.68 6.22
N THR A 93 -25.48 12.56 5.54
CA THR A 93 -25.95 13.84 5.03
C THR A 93 -25.64 13.96 3.53
N SER A 94 -25.93 15.13 2.95
CA SER A 94 -25.66 15.44 1.56
C SER A 94 -24.54 16.47 1.47
N LEU A 95 -23.57 16.24 0.59
CA LEU A 95 -22.44 17.11 0.30
C LEU A 95 -22.46 17.49 -1.18
N PRO A 96 -22.58 18.78 -1.53
CA PRO A 96 -22.39 19.22 -2.91
C PRO A 96 -20.92 19.08 -3.29
N ILE A 97 -20.64 18.31 -4.35
CA ILE A 97 -19.30 18.15 -4.91
C ILE A 97 -19.11 19.02 -6.16
N SER A 98 -17.86 19.14 -6.64
CA SER A 98 -17.50 20.06 -7.72
C SER A 98 -18.22 19.80 -9.04
N SER A 99 -18.66 18.56 -9.28
CA SER A 99 -19.49 18.17 -10.44
C SER A 99 -20.91 18.74 -10.41
N GLY A 100 -21.33 19.33 -9.28
CA GLY A 100 -22.71 19.77 -9.03
C GLY A 100 -23.64 18.63 -8.61
N GLU A 101 -23.13 17.41 -8.45
CA GLU A 101 -23.84 16.29 -7.87
C GLU A 101 -23.86 16.38 -6.33
N GLU A 102 -24.85 15.73 -5.74
CA GLU A 102 -24.96 15.58 -4.29
C GLU A 102 -24.41 14.21 -3.89
N LEU A 103 -23.32 14.21 -3.14
CA LEU A 103 -22.67 13.02 -2.64
C LEU A 103 -23.15 12.71 -1.22
N LYS A 104 -23.41 11.44 -0.91
CA LYS A 104 -23.61 11.04 0.47
C LYS A 104 -22.35 11.28 1.28
N ALA A 105 -22.49 11.95 2.42
CA ALA A 105 -21.38 12.29 3.28
C ALA A 105 -21.67 11.96 4.75
N ARG A 106 -20.62 11.75 5.53
CA ARG A 106 -20.69 11.51 6.98
C ARG A 106 -19.57 12.26 7.69
N GLU A 107 -19.75 12.50 8.99
CA GLU A 107 -18.71 13.08 9.83
C GLU A 107 -17.53 12.10 9.90
N ALA A 108 -16.32 12.57 9.62
CA ALA A 108 -15.11 11.77 9.77
C ALA A 108 -14.75 11.69 11.26
N GLY A 109 -14.75 10.48 11.82
CA GLY A 109 -14.29 10.23 13.18
C GLY A 109 -12.77 10.24 13.26
N ALA A 110 -12.11 9.35 12.52
CA ALA A 110 -10.67 9.28 12.40
C ALA A 110 -10.22 9.22 10.94
N VAL A 111 -9.15 9.94 10.61
CA VAL A 111 -8.49 9.96 9.31
C VAL A 111 -7.06 9.49 9.49
N PHE A 112 -6.72 8.31 8.96
CA PHE A 112 -5.35 7.81 8.95
C PHE A 112 -4.73 8.13 7.60
N ILE A 113 -3.64 8.89 7.59
CA ILE A 113 -2.87 9.15 6.37
C ILE A 113 -1.83 8.06 6.25
N TYR A 114 -1.89 7.28 5.16
CA TYR A 114 -1.01 6.12 4.95
C TYR A 114 -0.26 6.15 3.63
N GLY A 115 -0.47 7.18 2.81
CA GLY A 115 0.36 7.42 1.65
C GLY A 115 0.24 8.83 1.10
N PHE A 116 1.20 9.23 0.27
CA PHE A 116 1.21 10.53 -0.41
C PHE A 116 1.94 10.49 -1.75
N LEU A 117 1.53 11.36 -2.67
CA LEU A 117 2.08 11.47 -4.01
C LEU A 117 3.29 12.41 -4.03
N LYS A 118 4.36 11.94 -4.67
CA LYS A 118 5.55 12.73 -5.04
C LYS A 118 5.58 12.85 -6.57
N PRO A 119 5.15 13.97 -7.14
CA PRO A 119 5.11 14.13 -8.58
C PRO A 119 6.53 14.23 -9.18
N ASP A 120 6.72 13.67 -10.37
CA ASP A 120 7.98 13.70 -11.14
C ASP A 120 9.21 13.20 -10.37
N ALA A 121 9.00 12.31 -9.39
CA ALA A 121 10.02 11.86 -8.45
C ALA A 121 10.89 10.70 -8.98
N ALA A 122 10.51 10.08 -10.10
CA ALA A 122 11.27 9.05 -10.79
C ALA A 122 11.39 9.33 -12.29
N ALA A 123 12.31 8.62 -12.94
CA ALA A 123 12.41 8.61 -14.39
C ALA A 123 12.81 7.22 -14.91
N LEU A 124 12.26 6.84 -16.06
CA LEU A 124 12.78 5.73 -16.85
C LEU A 124 14.12 6.12 -17.49
N ALA A 125 14.84 5.14 -18.04
CA ALA A 125 16.13 5.31 -18.69
C ALA A 125 16.07 6.27 -19.89
N ASP A 126 14.93 6.38 -20.55
CA ASP A 126 14.69 7.33 -21.65
C ASP A 126 14.35 8.76 -21.19
N GLY A 127 14.25 8.98 -19.87
CA GLY A 127 13.93 10.26 -19.25
C GLY A 127 12.43 10.51 -19.02
N THR A 128 11.55 9.58 -19.39
CA THR A 128 10.11 9.64 -19.10
C THR A 128 9.90 9.76 -17.60
N LYS A 129 9.19 10.82 -17.19
CA LYS A 129 8.94 11.11 -15.78
C LYS A 129 7.78 10.28 -15.24
N LEU A 130 7.99 9.71 -14.06
CA LEU A 130 6.99 8.97 -13.31
C LEU A 130 6.74 9.65 -11.97
N ASP A 131 5.52 9.49 -11.47
CA ASP A 131 5.18 9.87 -10.11
C ASP A 131 5.48 8.72 -9.16
N ILE A 132 5.64 9.04 -7.88
CA ILE A 132 5.82 8.04 -6.83
C ILE A 132 4.72 8.21 -5.79
N TRP A 133 3.93 7.18 -5.55
CA TRP A 133 3.17 7.05 -4.32
C TRP A 133 4.08 6.47 -3.23
N GLN A 134 4.33 7.24 -2.19
CA GLN A 134 4.94 6.73 -0.96
C GLN A 134 3.83 6.21 -0.07
N TYR A 135 3.87 4.93 0.28
CA TYR A 135 3.00 4.32 1.28
C TYR A 135 3.80 4.00 2.55
N VAL A 136 3.10 3.66 3.63
CA VAL A 136 3.71 2.96 4.77
C VAL A 136 4.22 1.60 4.29
N GLY A 137 5.54 1.36 4.42
CA GLY A 137 6.16 0.08 4.11
C GLY A 137 6.26 -0.27 2.62
N SER A 138 5.94 0.66 1.71
CA SER A 138 6.11 0.43 0.27
C SER A 138 6.14 1.72 -0.54
N THR A 139 6.65 1.61 -1.76
CA THR A 139 6.70 2.69 -2.75
C THR A 139 6.10 2.18 -4.06
N ALA A 140 5.24 2.96 -4.71
CA ALA A 140 4.68 2.61 -6.02
C ALA A 140 5.03 3.65 -7.09
N TYR A 141 5.65 3.18 -8.16
CA TYR A 141 5.94 3.95 -9.36
C TYR A 141 4.72 4.03 -10.24
N THR A 142 4.32 5.25 -10.61
CA THR A 142 3.02 5.53 -11.20
C THR A 142 3.16 6.32 -12.48
N ALA A 143 2.44 5.91 -13.52
CA ALA A 143 2.29 6.68 -14.76
C ALA A 143 1.44 7.94 -14.53
N LYS A 144 1.51 8.89 -15.47
CA LYS A 144 0.81 10.18 -15.35
C LYS A 144 -0.72 10.10 -15.36
N ASP A 145 -1.28 9.00 -15.83
CA ASP A 145 -2.71 8.74 -15.77
C ASP A 145 -3.16 8.14 -14.43
N GLY A 146 -2.23 7.92 -13.49
CA GLY A 146 -2.47 7.34 -12.17
C GLY A 146 -2.29 5.82 -12.10
N THR A 147 -1.90 5.16 -13.20
CA THR A 147 -1.65 3.71 -13.19
C THR A 147 -0.39 3.37 -12.41
N GLU A 148 -0.50 2.63 -11.31
CA GLU A 148 0.65 2.07 -10.60
C GLU A 148 1.28 0.94 -11.42
N LEU A 149 2.54 1.12 -11.83
CA LEU A 149 3.29 0.17 -12.67
C LEU A 149 3.99 -0.89 -11.83
N LEU A 150 4.79 -0.44 -10.85
CA LEU A 150 5.57 -1.30 -9.96
C LEU A 150 5.41 -0.82 -8.53
N LYS A 151 5.02 -1.73 -7.63
CA LYS A 151 4.97 -1.51 -6.19
C LYS A 151 6.07 -2.33 -5.51
N VAL A 152 6.97 -1.64 -4.83
CA VAL A 152 8.12 -2.20 -4.13
C VAL A 152 7.85 -2.13 -2.64
N GLU A 153 7.82 -3.29 -1.99
CA GLU A 153 7.76 -3.37 -0.53
C GLU A 153 9.12 -3.04 0.07
N GLU A 154 9.13 -2.31 1.18
CA GLU A 154 10.35 -2.04 1.94
C GLU A 154 10.99 -3.38 2.35
N PRO A 155 12.28 -3.61 2.04
CA PRO A 155 12.92 -4.87 2.35
C PRO A 155 12.89 -5.17 3.86
N VAL A 156 12.35 -6.32 4.22
CA VAL A 156 12.30 -6.75 5.63
C VAL A 156 13.61 -7.43 5.99
N GLY A 157 14.37 -6.80 6.88
CA GLY A 157 15.63 -7.32 7.41
C GLY A 157 15.43 -8.42 8.45
N PRO A 158 16.53 -9.12 8.84
CA PRO A 158 16.47 -10.18 9.84
C PRO A 158 16.05 -9.69 11.23
N ALA A 159 16.26 -8.41 11.55
CA ALA A 159 15.90 -7.81 12.84
C ALA A 159 14.39 -7.56 13.00
N ASP A 160 13.70 -7.27 11.89
CA ASP A 160 12.27 -6.94 11.88
C ASP A 160 11.38 -8.19 11.72
N ALA A 161 11.99 -9.33 11.46
CA ALA A 161 11.31 -10.58 11.17
C ALA A 161 11.15 -11.49 12.40
N HIS A 162 9.90 -11.79 12.72
CA HIS A 162 9.54 -12.84 13.66
C HIS A 162 8.88 -13.98 12.90
N TYR A 163 9.49 -15.17 12.88
CA TYR A 163 8.94 -16.31 12.14
C TYR A 163 9.00 -17.59 12.97
N SER A 164 7.84 -18.23 13.15
CA SER A 164 7.70 -19.47 13.94
C SER A 164 8.29 -19.39 15.36
N GLY A 165 8.25 -18.20 15.98
CA GLY A 165 8.80 -17.97 17.32
C GLY A 165 10.32 -17.85 17.38
N LEU A 166 10.99 -17.77 16.22
CA LEU A 166 12.40 -17.44 16.10
C LEU A 166 12.55 -15.95 15.79
N SER A 167 13.54 -15.33 16.41
CA SER A 167 13.95 -13.96 16.19
C SER A 167 15.48 -13.86 16.16
N LEU A 168 16.00 -12.85 15.47
CA LEU A 168 17.41 -12.48 15.58
C LEU A 168 17.77 -12.15 17.04
N SER A 169 16.82 -11.61 17.82
CA SER A 169 17.00 -11.27 19.24
C SER A 169 17.25 -12.49 20.14
N ASP A 170 17.08 -13.71 19.64
CA ASP A 170 17.37 -14.95 20.37
C ASP A 170 18.88 -15.30 20.37
N LEU A 171 19.70 -14.52 19.67
CA LEU A 171 21.15 -14.67 19.56
C LEU A 171 21.90 -13.70 20.49
N GLY A 172 23.20 -13.94 20.70
CA GLY A 172 24.06 -12.98 21.42
C GLY A 172 24.26 -11.69 20.61
N GLU A 173 24.47 -10.56 21.30
CA GLU A 173 24.61 -9.22 20.70
C GLU A 173 25.62 -9.20 19.53
N THR A 174 26.81 -9.78 19.72
CA THR A 174 27.83 -9.92 18.67
C THR A 174 27.30 -10.60 17.42
N ALA A 175 26.55 -11.70 17.57
CA ALA A 175 25.99 -12.43 16.44
C ALA A 175 24.91 -11.62 15.74
N GLN A 176 24.07 -10.90 16.49
CA GLN A 176 23.04 -10.02 15.91
C GLN A 176 23.66 -8.92 15.05
N GLU A 177 24.70 -8.25 15.56
CA GLU A 177 25.42 -7.19 14.85
C GLU A 177 26.07 -7.72 13.57
N ASN A 178 26.79 -8.84 13.65
CA ASN A 178 27.49 -9.41 12.49
C ASN A 178 26.54 -9.92 11.41
N ILE A 179 25.44 -10.58 11.79
CA ILE A 179 24.43 -11.07 10.84
C ILE A 179 23.72 -9.90 10.17
N THR A 180 23.35 -8.87 10.92
CA THR A 180 22.71 -7.65 10.38
C THR A 180 23.65 -6.98 9.39
N ALA A 181 24.90 -6.73 9.79
CA ALA A 181 25.91 -6.12 8.92
C ALA A 181 26.16 -6.93 7.64
N TRP A 182 26.14 -8.27 7.72
CA TRP A 182 26.30 -9.11 6.54
C TRP A 182 25.15 -8.95 5.54
N PHE A 183 23.89 -8.92 6.02
CA PHE A 183 22.73 -8.72 5.14
C PHE A 183 22.66 -7.29 4.59
N GLU A 184 23.00 -6.28 5.40
CA GLU A 184 23.12 -4.88 4.95
C GLU A 184 24.18 -4.73 3.85
N ALA A 185 25.37 -5.32 4.05
CA ALA A 185 26.45 -5.29 3.07
C ALA A 185 26.07 -6.01 1.76
N ARG A 186 25.25 -7.06 1.83
CA ARG A 186 24.75 -7.78 0.65
C ARG A 186 23.68 -6.97 -0.10
N GLY A 187 22.85 -6.23 0.62
CA GLY A 187 21.75 -5.45 0.05
C GLY A 187 20.61 -6.30 -0.52
N VAL A 188 19.79 -5.67 -1.36
CA VAL A 188 18.70 -6.32 -2.10
C VAL A 188 19.23 -7.14 -3.26
N LEU A 189 18.53 -8.23 -3.59
CA LEU A 189 18.94 -9.19 -4.61
C LEU A 189 18.17 -9.02 -5.94
N TYR A 190 17.59 -7.84 -6.15
CA TYR A 190 16.89 -7.45 -7.37
C TYR A 190 17.39 -6.09 -7.87
N ASP A 191 17.22 -5.84 -9.17
CA ASP A 191 17.45 -4.54 -9.78
C ASP A 191 16.09 -3.85 -9.96
N GLU A 192 15.79 -2.93 -9.06
CA GLU A 192 14.50 -2.22 -9.02
C GLU A 192 14.25 -1.42 -10.30
N GLN A 193 15.28 -0.77 -10.86
CA GLN A 193 15.13 -0.03 -12.10
C GLN A 193 14.83 -0.97 -13.27
N ALA A 194 15.53 -2.10 -13.37
CA ALA A 194 15.27 -3.07 -14.43
C ALA A 194 13.84 -3.62 -14.35
N GLU A 195 13.32 -3.89 -13.15
CA GLU A 195 11.94 -4.34 -12.96
C GLU A 195 10.91 -3.25 -13.29
N LEU A 196 11.21 -1.99 -13.00
CA LEU A 196 10.38 -0.85 -13.36
C LEU A 196 10.27 -0.68 -14.88
N GLU A 197 11.39 -0.77 -15.60
CA GLU A 197 11.41 -0.73 -17.07
C GLU A 197 10.56 -1.86 -17.67
N ARG A 198 10.66 -3.07 -17.11
CA ARG A 198 9.86 -4.22 -17.54
C ARG A 198 8.37 -4.01 -17.28
N ALA A 199 8.00 -3.49 -16.11
CA ALA A 199 6.61 -3.21 -15.76
C ALA A 199 6.02 -2.14 -16.70
N CYS A 200 6.78 -1.09 -17.00
CA CYS A 200 6.37 -0.06 -17.95
C CYS A 200 6.17 -0.63 -19.36
N ALA A 201 7.12 -1.45 -19.85
CA ALA A 201 6.98 -2.09 -21.16
C ALA A 201 5.73 -2.97 -21.24
N ALA A 202 5.45 -3.76 -20.20
CA ALA A 202 4.24 -4.59 -20.15
C ALA A 202 2.94 -3.76 -20.13
N TRP A 203 2.94 -2.62 -19.43
CA TRP A 203 1.81 -1.69 -19.44
C TRP A 203 1.60 -1.06 -20.82
N LEU A 204 2.67 -0.65 -21.51
CA LEU A 204 2.59 -0.08 -22.87
C LEU A 204 2.12 -1.09 -23.93
N GLU A 205 2.37 -2.37 -23.70
CA GLU A 205 1.91 -3.47 -24.57
C GLU A 205 0.45 -3.87 -24.32
N ALA A 206 -0.16 -3.46 -23.20
CA ALA A 206 -1.55 -3.76 -22.90
C ALA A 206 -2.49 -2.96 -23.84
N GLU A 207 -3.44 -3.66 -24.47
CA GLU A 207 -4.40 -3.01 -25.39
C GLU A 207 -5.42 -2.17 -24.62
N ASP A 208 -5.86 -2.65 -23.46
CA ASP A 208 -6.73 -1.96 -22.51
C ASP A 208 -6.05 -1.79 -21.15
N ALA A 209 -6.24 -0.64 -20.50
CA ALA A 209 -5.66 -0.38 -19.17
C ALA A 209 -6.10 -1.40 -18.10
N SER A 210 -7.27 -2.02 -18.27
CA SER A 210 -7.76 -3.09 -17.39
C SER A 210 -6.98 -4.41 -17.50
N ASP A 211 -6.21 -4.59 -18.57
CA ASP A 211 -5.44 -5.80 -18.79
C ASP A 211 -4.09 -5.77 -18.08
N PHE A 212 -3.65 -4.58 -17.66
CA PHE A 212 -2.46 -4.40 -16.85
C PHE A 212 -2.81 -4.44 -15.37
N GLN A 213 -1.99 -5.15 -14.59
CA GLN A 213 -2.03 -5.13 -13.14
C GLN A 213 -0.69 -4.59 -12.64
N THR A 214 -0.72 -3.76 -11.60
CA THR A 214 0.47 -3.35 -10.87
C THR A 214 1.30 -4.55 -10.46
N TRP A 215 2.58 -4.54 -10.82
CA TRP A 215 3.52 -5.59 -10.44
C TRP A 215 4.05 -5.36 -9.03
N GLY A 216 4.29 -6.46 -8.29
CA GLY A 216 4.85 -6.41 -6.94
C GLY A 216 6.33 -6.82 -6.95
N LEU A 217 7.13 -6.20 -6.08
CA LEU A 217 8.53 -6.56 -5.85
C LEU A 217 8.81 -6.53 -4.35
N SER A 218 9.34 -7.63 -3.81
CA SER A 218 9.62 -7.71 -2.37
C SER A 218 10.86 -8.57 -2.07
N GLN A 219 11.50 -8.27 -0.95
CA GLN A 219 12.51 -9.13 -0.35
C GLN A 219 12.32 -9.18 1.16
N ARG A 220 12.34 -10.39 1.71
CA ARG A 220 12.31 -10.61 3.16
C ARG A 220 13.38 -11.60 3.59
N ILE A 221 13.96 -11.33 4.76
CA ILE A 221 14.92 -12.20 5.41
C ILE A 221 14.31 -12.64 6.73
N VAL A 222 14.18 -13.94 6.96
CA VAL A 222 13.59 -14.48 8.19
C VAL A 222 14.47 -15.57 8.79
N PRO A 223 14.57 -15.67 10.13
CA PRO A 223 15.17 -16.83 10.76
C PRO A 223 14.29 -18.06 10.51
N THR A 224 14.90 -19.20 10.20
CA THR A 224 14.18 -20.45 9.89
C THR A 224 14.53 -21.61 10.81
N ALA A 225 15.73 -21.62 11.36
CA ALA A 225 16.16 -22.63 12.32
C ALA A 225 17.35 -22.13 13.14
N LEU A 226 17.45 -22.58 14.39
CA LEU A 226 18.59 -22.35 15.26
C LEU A 226 19.03 -23.69 15.87
N SER A 227 20.30 -24.06 15.71
CA SER A 227 20.91 -25.22 16.37
C SER A 227 21.78 -24.77 17.55
N GLU A 228 22.58 -25.68 18.14
CA GLU A 228 23.56 -25.32 19.17
C GLU A 228 24.69 -24.43 18.61
N GLY A 229 25.08 -24.62 17.35
CA GLY A 229 26.23 -23.93 16.75
C GLY A 229 25.92 -23.06 15.53
N VAL A 230 24.72 -23.19 14.93
CA VAL A 230 24.40 -22.52 13.66
C VAL A 230 23.03 -21.84 13.72
N ALA A 231 22.96 -20.60 13.22
CA ALA A 231 21.73 -19.89 12.95
C ALA A 231 21.45 -19.88 11.44
N TYR A 232 20.25 -20.29 11.03
CA TYR A 232 19.83 -20.36 9.63
C TYR A 232 18.78 -19.31 9.32
N PHE A 233 19.03 -18.58 8.24
CA PHE A 233 18.13 -17.58 7.69
C PHE A 233 17.72 -17.94 6.28
N LEU A 234 16.52 -17.52 5.89
CA LEU A 234 16.03 -17.62 4.53
C LEU A 234 15.75 -16.23 3.99
N THR A 235 16.42 -15.89 2.88
CA THR A 235 16.02 -14.78 2.03
C THR A 235 15.00 -15.27 1.01
N THR A 236 13.85 -14.62 0.96
CA THR A 236 12.85 -14.80 -0.09
C THR A 236 12.76 -13.52 -0.90
N VAL A 237 12.88 -13.64 -2.21
CA VAL A 237 12.71 -12.55 -3.18
C VAL A 237 11.53 -12.90 -4.07
N GLU A 238 10.55 -12.01 -4.16
CA GLU A 238 9.39 -12.18 -5.03
C GLU A 238 9.48 -11.16 -6.16
N ARG A 239 9.47 -11.64 -7.40
CA ARG A 239 9.61 -10.82 -8.62
C ARG A 239 8.47 -11.09 -9.59
N PRO A 240 8.06 -10.08 -10.37
CA PRO A 240 7.05 -10.27 -11.39
C PRO A 240 7.65 -10.95 -12.64
N VAL A 241 6.97 -11.97 -13.15
CA VAL A 241 7.28 -12.58 -14.45
C VAL A 241 6.20 -12.32 -15.50
N GLY A 242 5.09 -11.71 -15.09
CA GLY A 242 3.98 -11.26 -15.93
C GLY A 242 2.75 -10.96 -15.07
N ASN A 243 1.63 -10.65 -15.72
CA ASN A 243 0.37 -10.40 -15.00
C ASN A 243 -0.06 -11.67 -14.24
N PHE A 244 -0.41 -11.51 -12.97
CA PHE A 244 -0.81 -12.60 -12.06
C PHE A 244 0.24 -13.69 -11.81
N VAL A 245 1.49 -13.54 -12.27
CA VAL A 245 2.53 -14.56 -12.09
C VAL A 245 3.77 -13.95 -11.45
N MET A 246 4.12 -14.51 -10.30
CA MET A 246 5.28 -14.15 -9.51
C MET A 246 6.27 -15.31 -9.46
N GLU A 247 7.55 -15.01 -9.62
CA GLU A 247 8.64 -15.93 -9.31
C GLU A 247 9.11 -15.69 -7.88
N GLN A 248 9.36 -16.78 -7.15
CA GLN A 248 9.90 -16.75 -5.80
C GLN A 248 11.29 -17.38 -5.78
N GLN A 249 12.34 -16.58 -5.53
CA GLN A 249 13.69 -17.06 -5.29
C GLN A 249 13.93 -17.22 -3.79
N ARG A 250 14.46 -18.38 -3.38
CA ARG A 250 14.68 -18.74 -1.97
C ARG A 250 16.14 -19.09 -1.74
N ILE A 251 16.83 -18.34 -0.89
CA ILE A 251 18.27 -18.48 -0.63
C ILE A 251 18.49 -18.68 0.86
N GLY A 252 19.05 -19.83 1.23
CA GLY A 252 19.46 -20.13 2.60
C GLY A 252 20.82 -19.51 2.92
N SER A 253 20.96 -18.99 4.13
CA SER A 253 22.22 -18.51 4.69
C SER A 253 22.42 -19.09 6.09
N ALA A 254 23.65 -19.50 6.39
CA ALA A 254 24.03 -20.06 7.67
C ALA A 254 25.08 -19.17 8.33
N PHE A 255 24.99 -19.03 9.65
CA PHE A 255 25.90 -18.23 10.44
C PHE A 255 26.28 -19.00 11.70
N ASP A 256 27.50 -18.81 12.18
CA ASP A 256 27.88 -19.28 13.51
C ASP A 256 26.95 -18.62 14.53
N ARG A 257 26.41 -19.42 15.45
CA ARG A 257 25.40 -18.95 16.40
C ARG A 257 25.96 -17.96 17.42
N GLU A 258 27.22 -18.14 17.82
CA GLU A 258 27.86 -17.35 18.88
C GLU A 258 28.47 -16.06 18.31
N THR A 259 29.13 -16.16 17.16
CA THR A 259 29.85 -15.04 16.55
C THR A 259 29.06 -14.31 15.48
N GLY A 260 28.08 -14.96 14.83
CA GLY A 260 27.38 -14.43 13.66
C GLY A 260 28.22 -14.40 12.39
N GLU A 261 29.38 -15.06 12.37
CA GLU A 261 30.20 -15.19 11.17
C GLU A 261 29.47 -16.04 10.12
N TYR A 262 29.48 -15.58 8.87
CA TYR A 262 28.87 -16.32 7.76
C TYR A 262 29.58 -17.64 7.52
N ILE A 263 28.79 -18.71 7.39
CA ILE A 263 29.28 -20.05 7.10
C ILE A 263 28.97 -20.36 5.63
N GLU A 264 30.03 -20.62 4.88
CA GLU A 264 29.92 -21.05 3.49
C GLU A 264 29.24 -22.43 3.43
N ALA A 265 28.28 -22.63 2.51
CA ALA A 265 27.43 -23.82 2.53
C ALA A 265 28.19 -25.16 2.36
N TRP A 266 29.43 -25.13 1.90
CA TRP A 266 30.32 -26.28 1.67
C TRP A 266 31.13 -26.61 2.92
N GLU A 267 31.15 -25.72 3.91
CA GLU A 267 31.68 -25.99 5.25
C GLU A 267 30.65 -26.66 6.16
N LEU A 268 29.39 -26.76 5.72
CA LEU A 268 28.32 -27.45 6.45
C LEU A 268 28.31 -28.98 6.24
N PHE A 269 29.12 -29.52 5.31
CA PHE A 269 29.15 -30.94 4.91
C PHE A 269 30.58 -31.50 4.88
#